data_AF-A0A8C6I599-F1
#
_entry.id   AF-A0A8C6I599-F1
#
_cell.length_a   1.000
_cell.length_b   1.000
_cell.length_c   1.000
_cell.angle_alpha   90.00
_cell.angle_beta   90.00
_cell.angle_gamma   90.00
#
_symmetry.space_group_name_H-M   'P 1'
#
loop_
_entity.id
_entity.type
_entity.pdbx_description
1 polymer ?
#
loop_
_entity_poly.entity_id
_entity_poly.type
_entity_poly.pdbx_seq_one_letter_code
_entity_poly.pdbx_strand_id
1 'polypeptide(L)' 'FIPLKFLPDEARSLPPPKLKDPRLVYIGFLGYCTGLMDSLMRMRSVMKAEKKTYVEILEPFHPVH' A
#
# COMPACT_ATOMS: atom_id res chain seq x y z
N PHE A 1 -31.53 7.75 -6.31
CA PHE A 1 -30.26 7.00 -6.39
C PHE A 1 -29.32 7.57 -5.35
N ILE A 2 -29.13 6.86 -4.24
CA ILE A 2 -28.14 7.23 -3.24
C ILE A 2 -26.78 6.81 -3.83
N PRO A 3 -25.85 7.74 -4.13
CA PRO A 3 -24.53 7.34 -4.61
C PRO A 3 -23.87 6.46 -3.55
N LEU A 4 -23.17 5.40 -3.98
CA LEU A 4 -22.49 4.45 -3.10
C LEU A 4 -21.40 5.20 -2.30
N LYS A 5 -21.76 5.71 -1.12
CA LYS A 5 -20.85 6.49 -0.28
C LYS A 5 -20.01 5.50 0.52
N PHE A 6 -18.74 5.40 0.17
CA PHE A 6 -17.77 4.49 0.79
C PHE A 6 -17.76 4.61 2.33
N LEU A 7 -18.03 5.81 2.86
CA LEU A 7 -18.25 6.08 4.27
C LEU A 7 -19.41 7.08 4.45
N PRO A 8 -20.46 6.78 5.25
CA PRO A 8 -21.53 7.73 5.54
C PRO A 8 -20.99 8.93 6.33
N ASP A 9 -21.62 10.11 6.22
CA ASP A 9 -21.17 11.33 6.93
C ASP A 9 -21.11 11.13 8.46
N GLU A 10 -21.98 10.28 8.99
CA GLU A 10 -22.01 9.83 10.39
C GLU A 10 -20.69 9.19 10.86
N ALA A 11 -19.93 8.56 9.96
CA ALA A 11 -18.67 7.90 10.28
C ALA A 11 -17.54 8.88 10.66
N ARG A 12 -17.72 10.18 10.36
CA ARG A 12 -16.79 11.24 10.76
C ARG A 12 -16.85 11.58 12.25
N SER A 13 -17.94 11.19 12.93
CA SER A 13 -18.13 11.36 14.37
C SER A 13 -17.44 10.27 15.20
N LEU A 14 -17.11 9.13 14.57
CA LEU A 14 -16.41 8.04 15.23
C LEU A 14 -14.92 8.37 15.38
N PRO A 15 -14.29 7.99 16.49
CA PRO A 15 -12.85 8.17 16.65
C PRO A 15 -12.12 7.38 15.55
N PRO A 16 -11.20 8.02 14.79
CA PRO A 16 -10.48 7.33 13.74
C PRO A 16 -9.67 6.16 14.33
N PRO A 17 -9.56 5.04 13.58
CA PRO A 17 -8.74 3.91 14.01
C PRO A 17 -7.31 4.37 14.28
N LYS A 18 -6.70 3.87 15.35
CA LYS A 18 -5.37 4.31 15.76
C LYS A 18 -4.34 3.70 14.82
N LEU A 19 -3.28 4.44 14.52
CA LEU A 19 -2.19 3.97 13.66
C LEU A 19 -1.51 2.68 14.18
N LYS A 20 -1.61 2.41 15.48
CA LYS A 20 -1.06 1.22 16.14
C LYS A 20 -2.08 0.08 16.32
N ASP A 21 -3.26 0.17 15.70
CA ASP A 21 -4.25 -0.89 15.78
C ASP A 21 -3.66 -2.20 15.20
N PRO A 22 -3.78 -3.35 15.90
CA PRO A 22 -3.17 -4.60 15.46
C PRO A 22 -3.68 -5.06 14.09
N ARG A 23 -4.90 -4.67 13.72
CA ARG A 23 -5.47 -4.88 12.38
C ARG A 23 -4.71 -4.13 11.30
N LEU A 24 -4.31 -2.88 11.56
CA LEU A 24 -3.55 -2.07 10.63
C LEU A 24 -2.11 -2.57 10.50
N VAL A 25 -1.52 -2.99 11.61
CA VAL A 25 -0.20 -3.66 11.62
C VAL A 25 -0.25 -4.95 10.79
N TYR A 26 -1.30 -5.76 10.94
CA TYR A 26 -1.47 -6.99 10.16
C TYR A 26 -1.64 -6.71 8.65
N ILE A 27 -2.41 -5.69 8.27
CA ILE A 27 -2.54 -5.28 6.86
C ILE A 27 -1.18 -4.81 6.30
N GLY A 28 -0.41 -4.04 7.09
CA GLY A 28 0.94 -3.63 6.71
C GLY A 28 1.88 -4.83 6.53
N PHE A 29 1.80 -5.81 7.43
CA PHE A 29 2.57 -7.05 7.34
C PHE A 29 2.18 -7.88 6.10
N LEU A 30 0.88 -7.98 5.78
CA LEU A 30 0.43 -8.64 4.56
C LEU A 30 1.01 -7.96 3.32
N GLY A 31 1.00 -6.62 3.24
CA GLY A 31 1.62 -5.88 2.15
C GLY A 31 3.12 -6.15 2.01
N TYR A 32 3.84 -6.26 3.13
CA TYR A 32 5.25 -6.66 3.13
C TYR A 32 5.45 -8.07 2.56
N CYS A 33 4.66 -9.05 3.01
CA CYS A 33 4.69 -10.41 2.47
C CYS A 33 4.35 -10.44 0.96
N THR A 34 3.40 -9.61 0.50
CA THR A 34 3.08 -9.48 -0.93
C THR A 34 4.27 -8.95 -1.74
N GLY A 35 5.00 -7.94 -1.24
CA GLY A 35 6.19 -7.42 -1.91
C GLY A 35 7.34 -8.45 -2.00
N LEU A 36 7.51 -9.26 -0.95
CA LEU A 36 8.45 -10.38 -0.96
C LEU A 36 8.01 -11.48 -1.94
N MET A 37 6.71 -11.80 -2.00
CA MET A 37 6.16 -12.80 -2.92
C MET A 37 6.22 -12.38 -4.39
N ASP A 38 5.95 -11.11 -4.71
CA ASP A 38 6.12 -10.60 -6.08
C ASP A 38 7.60 -10.70 -6.52
N SER A 39 8.52 -10.43 -5.59
CA SER A 39 9.96 -10.57 -5.83
C SER A 39 10.38 -12.02 -6.09
N LEU A 40 9.79 -12.97 -5.33
CA LEU A 40 9.95 -14.41 -5.54
C LEU A 40 9.41 -14.86 -6.90
N MET A 41 8.19 -14.45 -7.27
CA MET A 41 7.56 -14.82 -8.55
C MET A 41 8.35 -14.30 -9.76
N ARG A 42 8.97 -13.12 -9.66
CA ARG A 42 9.78 -12.53 -10.74
C ARG A 42 11.22 -13.04 -10.79
N MET A 43 11.57 -14.07 -9.99
CA MET A 43 12.94 -14.59 -9.85
C MET A 43 13.99 -13.50 -9.60
N ARG A 44 13.59 -12.39 -8.97
CA ARG A 44 14.51 -11.36 -8.50
C ARG A 44 14.96 -11.80 -7.11
N SER A 45 16.21 -11.52 -6.75
CA SER A 45 16.68 -11.78 -5.39
C SER A 45 15.74 -11.10 -4.39
N VAL A 46 15.13 -11.88 -3.50
CA VAL A 46 14.19 -11.41 -2.47
C VAL A 46 14.84 -10.36 -1.57
N MET A 47 16.15 -10.48 -1.34
CA MET A 47 16.97 -9.50 -0.63
C MET A 47 17.40 -8.31 -1.49
N LYS A 48 17.22 -8.35 -2.81
CA LYS A 48 17.32 -7.20 -3.72
C LYS A 48 15.97 -6.54 -3.99
N ALA A 49 14.86 -7.03 -3.44
CA ALA A 49 13.58 -6.33 -3.46
C ALA A 49 13.71 -4.93 -2.81
N GLU A 50 14.54 -4.82 -1.77
CA GLU A 50 14.95 -3.55 -1.15
C GLU A 50 15.94 -2.74 -1.99
N LYS A 51 16.54 -3.33 -3.03
CA LYS A 51 17.58 -2.72 -3.90
C LYS A 51 17.12 -2.39 -5.31
N LYS A 52 15.89 -2.75 -5.70
CA LYS A 52 15.13 -1.91 -6.63
C LYS A 52 14.56 -0.82 -5.73
N THR A 53 14.77 0.47 -5.95
CA THR A 53 14.23 1.18 -7.11
C THR A 53 14.80 2.62 -7.10
N TYR A 54 16.08 2.86 -6.76
CA TYR A 54 16.60 4.25 -6.81
C TYR A 54 16.45 4.86 -8.20
N VAL A 55 16.69 4.06 -9.26
CA VAL A 55 16.55 4.49 -10.66
C VAL A 55 15.09 4.58 -11.12
N GLU A 56 14.20 3.71 -10.64
CA GLU A 56 12.80 3.64 -11.11
C GLU A 56 11.85 4.52 -10.24
N ILE A 57 12.25 4.95 -9.03
CA ILE A 57 11.57 6.01 -8.23
C ILE A 57 11.99 7.41 -8.72
N LEU A 58 13.19 7.53 -9.28
CA LEU A 58 13.72 8.77 -9.85
C LEU A 58 13.30 9.00 -11.31
N GLU A 59 12.56 8.09 -11.95
CA GLU A 59 11.94 8.44 -13.24
C GLU A 59 10.94 9.57 -12.99
N PRO A 60 11.18 10.78 -13.55
CA PRO A 60 10.22 11.85 -13.43
C PRO A 60 8.93 11.41 -14.10
N PHE A 61 7.83 11.46 -13.35
CA PHE A 61 6.49 11.21 -13.87
C PHE A 61 6.24 12.20 -15.01
N HIS A 62 6.29 11.75 -16.26
CA HIS A 62 5.92 12.58 -17.40
C HIS A 62 4.39 12.60 -17.46
N PRO A 63 3.72 13.71 -17.12
CA PRO A 63 2.27 13.78 -17.26
C PRO A 63 1.94 13.65 -18.75
N VAL A 64 1.13 12.65 -19.09
CA VAL A 64 0.51 12.56 -20.41
C VAL A 64 -0.52 13.69 -20.48
N HIS A 65 -0.21 14.70 -21.30
CA HIS A 65 -1.06 15.85 -21.59
C HIS A 65 -2.27 15.46 -22.45
#